data_AF-A0AAD9VY34-F1
#
_entry.id   AF-A0AAD9VY34-F1
#
_cell.length_a   1.000
_cell.length_b   1.000
_cell.length_c   1.000
_cell.angle_alpha   90.00
_cell.angle_beta   90.00
_cell.angle_gamma   90.00
#
_symmetry.space_group_name_H-M   'P 1'
#
loop_
_entity.id
_entity.type
_entity.pdbx_description
1 polymer ?
#
loop_
_entity_poly.entity_id
_entity_poly.type
_entity_poly.pdbx_seq_one_letter_code
_entity_poly.pdbx_strand_id
1 'polypeptide(L)'
;MQKSLHGLIQSLAYQILRKMPDLIPELCGSHMDHEPWEFSELKMLFRQLLARMSTSAKFCFFIDGLDEYSGNAGDVVEILKYLVRSKNIKICASSRPWPAFEEAFTNPNNTLVLQDFTRDDMEAFVRDIIADNSNYKRLVRKDPIYEELIASIATRARGVWLWVFLVSRDLKEALDGKEDYTTLEKILDSFPPDLSAYFEAIIQRLRPVYREDMAKIFLLAASAVNPLPLYAFNFIDEKWYNSVDKATEHQIEVTYRGWKNRLHNRCGDLLTIRRYGNEDPVFVYRVDFLHRTARDWLIDIKLSALRQEIRDPNFNNWVVLCKMLLCLMKALPISESYKHHVHPLLSDVLSYAYEFEQGAEIANSELSQILDRCDWFVNSWLECNFLALAVEAGLVGYVRSHLEIFPDSITKSGWQLLRIALCSRMHSISPLSKDQTKGTINTRMVALLLENGVSPYDREHVHHSTVWRLFLNSCGATDIVDPSGDIRSTWLQATQLLVEYGVGGAPWGTGRQYTPPELPGKLNEMFGTEETERLLQRIDVIRGQGSWGNWVWEKWKQVGNQLYDYL
;
A
#
# COMPACT_ATOMS: atom_id res chain seq x y z
N MET A 1 1.06 -7.39 -0.02
CA MET A 1 0.73 -8.66 -0.72
C MET A 1 -0.33 -8.50 -1.82
N GLN A 2 -1.33 -7.63 -1.65
CA GLN A 2 -2.43 -7.47 -2.62
C GLN A 2 -1.93 -7.04 -4.01
N LYS A 3 -2.73 -7.36 -5.05
CA LYS A 3 -2.49 -6.97 -6.46
C LYS A 3 -1.14 -7.39 -7.04
N SER A 4 -0.52 -8.41 -6.46
CA SER A 4 0.81 -8.87 -6.85
C SER A 4 0.85 -10.37 -7.13
N LEU A 5 1.76 -10.76 -8.02
CA LEU A 5 1.95 -12.15 -8.42
C LEU A 5 2.45 -13.01 -7.26
N HIS A 6 3.34 -12.44 -6.45
CA HIS A 6 3.78 -13.03 -5.20
C HIS A 6 2.59 -13.37 -4.29
N GLY A 7 1.71 -12.40 -4.05
CA GLY A 7 0.52 -12.60 -3.22
C GLY A 7 -0.43 -13.65 -3.79
N LEU A 8 -0.60 -13.69 -5.11
CA LEU A 8 -1.42 -14.71 -5.79
C LEU A 8 -0.85 -16.11 -5.57
N ILE A 9 0.43 -16.34 -5.87
CA ILE A 9 1.06 -17.65 -5.71
C ILE A 9 1.05 -18.08 -4.24
N GLN A 10 1.42 -17.18 -3.32
CA GLN A 10 1.43 -17.46 -1.89
C GLN A 10 0.03 -17.85 -1.39
N SER A 11 -1.01 -17.14 -1.83
CA SER A 11 -2.40 -17.43 -1.47
C SER A 11 -2.85 -18.79 -2.01
N LEU A 12 -2.51 -19.11 -3.26
CA LEU A 12 -2.82 -20.41 -3.86
C LEU A 12 -2.07 -21.55 -3.15
N ALA A 13 -0.77 -21.39 -2.90
CA ALA A 13 0.05 -22.37 -2.21
C ALA A 13 -0.49 -22.67 -0.81
N TYR A 14 -0.79 -21.61 -0.05
CA TYR A 14 -1.39 -21.72 1.28
C TYR A 14 -2.73 -22.45 1.24
N GLN A 15 -3.62 -22.11 0.31
CA GLN A 15 -4.93 -22.77 0.19
C GLN A 15 -4.81 -24.26 -0.14
N ILE A 16 -3.83 -24.64 -0.96
CA ILE A 16 -3.59 -26.04 -1.30
C ILE A 16 -2.99 -26.80 -0.10
N LEU A 17 -1.92 -26.28 0.51
CA LEU A 17 -1.26 -26.90 1.65
C LEU A 17 -2.19 -27.05 2.85
N ARG A 18 -3.08 -26.08 3.08
CA ARG A 18 -4.13 -26.16 4.12
C ARG A 18 -5.07 -27.35 3.90
N LYS A 19 -5.27 -27.81 2.66
CA LYS A 19 -6.09 -28.99 2.33
C LYS A 19 -5.29 -30.28 2.23
N MET A 20 -3.97 -30.19 2.09
CA MET A 20 -3.05 -31.32 2.03
C MET A 20 -1.90 -31.13 3.04
N PRO A 21 -2.18 -31.16 4.35
CA PRO A 21 -1.20 -30.86 5.37
C PRO A 21 -0.03 -31.85 5.38
N ASP A 22 -0.23 -33.07 4.88
CA ASP A 22 0.80 -34.11 4.77
C ASP A 22 2.00 -33.69 3.89
N LEU A 23 1.79 -32.74 2.98
CA LEU A 23 2.86 -32.20 2.13
C LEU A 23 3.68 -31.11 2.83
N ILE A 24 3.21 -30.54 3.93
CA ILE A 24 3.87 -29.41 4.61
C ILE A 24 5.24 -29.81 5.16
N PRO A 25 5.42 -30.93 5.89
CA PRO A 25 6.74 -31.31 6.41
C PRO A 25 7.76 -31.55 5.30
N GLU A 26 7.31 -32.08 4.15
CA GLU A 26 8.19 -32.37 3.01
C GLU A 26 8.56 -31.10 2.23
N LEU A 27 7.61 -30.18 2.05
CA LEU A 27 7.78 -29.00 1.19
C LEU A 27 8.27 -27.75 1.94
N CYS A 28 7.96 -27.63 3.23
CA CYS A 28 8.25 -26.45 4.05
C CYS A 28 9.16 -26.77 5.25
N GLY A 29 9.59 -28.02 5.45
CA GLY A 29 10.28 -28.46 6.67
C GLY A 29 11.64 -27.78 6.94
N SER A 30 12.24 -27.13 5.96
CA SER A 30 13.48 -26.36 6.09
C SER A 30 13.28 -24.86 6.32
N HIS A 31 12.03 -24.38 6.33
CA HIS A 31 11.68 -22.96 6.40
C HIS A 31 11.23 -22.61 7.83
N MET A 32 11.84 -21.60 8.44
CA MET A 32 11.52 -21.21 9.82
C MET A 32 10.28 -20.30 9.86
N ASP A 33 9.46 -20.38 10.91
CA ASP A 33 8.19 -19.62 11.04
C ASP A 33 8.32 -18.09 10.87
N HIS A 34 9.51 -17.54 11.09
CA HIS A 34 9.80 -16.11 11.03
C HIS A 34 10.49 -15.68 9.73
N GLU A 35 10.81 -16.63 8.84
CA GLU A 35 11.38 -16.31 7.54
C GLU A 35 10.28 -15.93 6.55
N PRO A 36 10.42 -14.81 5.81
CA PRO A 36 9.50 -14.51 4.73
C PRO A 36 9.80 -15.43 3.54
N TRP A 37 8.74 -15.86 2.83
CA TRP A 37 8.90 -16.62 1.59
C TRP A 37 9.35 -15.70 0.45
N GLU A 38 10.46 -16.01 -0.20
CA GLU A 38 10.86 -15.31 -1.42
C GLU A 38 10.01 -15.72 -2.63
N PHE A 39 9.96 -14.89 -3.67
CA PHE A 39 9.18 -15.22 -4.86
C PHE A 39 9.73 -16.42 -5.64
N SER A 40 11.05 -16.57 -5.70
CA SER A 40 11.77 -17.72 -6.24
C SER A 40 11.41 -19.01 -5.47
N GLU A 41 11.47 -18.95 -4.15
CA GLU A 41 11.09 -20.04 -3.24
C GLU A 41 9.62 -20.41 -3.42
N LEU A 42 8.72 -19.43 -3.48
CA LEU A 42 7.29 -19.66 -3.74
C LEU A 42 7.07 -20.31 -5.09
N LYS A 43 7.75 -19.87 -6.15
CA LYS A 43 7.65 -20.54 -7.46
C LYS A 43 8.14 -21.98 -7.38
N MET A 44 9.27 -22.22 -6.71
CA MET A 44 9.84 -23.57 -6.55
C MET A 44 8.91 -24.47 -5.73
N LEU A 45 8.47 -24.00 -4.57
CA LEU A 45 7.48 -24.64 -3.71
C LEU A 45 6.24 -24.99 -4.52
N PHE A 46 5.70 -24.04 -5.27
CA PHE A 46 4.47 -24.22 -6.01
C PHE A 46 4.66 -25.20 -7.18
N ARG A 47 5.81 -25.18 -7.87
CA ARG A 47 6.15 -26.20 -8.89
C ARG A 47 6.25 -27.59 -8.27
N GLN A 48 6.92 -27.72 -7.12
CA GLN A 48 7.06 -28.98 -6.39
C GLN A 48 5.71 -29.51 -5.89
N LEU A 49 4.84 -28.61 -5.46
CA LEU A 49 3.48 -28.89 -5.04
C LEU A 49 2.64 -29.42 -6.22
N LEU A 50 2.66 -28.74 -7.37
CA LEU A 50 1.94 -29.21 -8.57
C LEU A 50 2.44 -30.57 -9.08
N ALA A 51 3.75 -30.84 -8.99
CA ALA A 51 4.33 -32.12 -9.39
C ALA A 51 3.90 -33.28 -8.47
N ARG A 52 3.66 -32.98 -7.18
CA ARG A 52 3.25 -33.96 -6.16
C ARG A 52 1.74 -34.10 -5.99
N MET A 53 0.96 -33.24 -6.63
CA MET A 53 -0.50 -33.37 -6.72
C MET A 53 -0.87 -34.62 -7.53
N SER A 54 -0.73 -35.78 -6.89
CA SER A 54 -1.22 -37.07 -7.36
C SER A 54 -2.76 -37.09 -7.36
N THR A 55 -3.32 -38.01 -8.13
CA THR A 55 -4.68 -38.05 -8.72
C THR A 55 -5.90 -37.96 -7.78
N SER A 56 -5.74 -37.81 -6.47
CA SER A 56 -6.86 -37.87 -5.51
C SER A 56 -7.55 -36.53 -5.25
N ALA A 57 -6.82 -35.41 -5.22
CA ALA A 57 -7.38 -34.09 -4.91
C ALA A 57 -7.57 -33.23 -6.17
N LYS A 58 -8.77 -32.68 -6.35
CA LYS A 58 -9.11 -31.75 -7.43
C LYS A 58 -9.38 -30.37 -6.84
N PHE A 59 -8.77 -29.34 -7.43
CA PHE A 59 -8.87 -27.96 -7.01
C PHE A 59 -9.64 -27.15 -8.05
N CYS A 60 -10.50 -26.27 -7.57
CA CYS A 60 -11.17 -25.26 -8.38
C CYS A 60 -10.88 -23.90 -7.76
N PHE A 61 -10.12 -23.07 -8.49
CA PHE A 61 -9.77 -21.72 -8.03
C PHE A 61 -10.70 -20.70 -8.67
N PHE A 62 -11.21 -19.80 -7.84
CA PHE A 62 -11.93 -18.61 -8.27
C PHE A 62 -11.02 -17.41 -8.06
N ILE A 63 -10.61 -16.77 -9.14
CA ILE A 63 -9.67 -15.65 -9.12
C ILE A 63 -10.42 -14.41 -9.59
N ASP A 64 -10.71 -13.50 -8.66
CA ASP A 64 -11.48 -12.30 -8.95
C ASP A 64 -10.55 -11.13 -9.32
N GLY A 65 -10.83 -10.47 -10.45
CA GLY A 65 -10.18 -9.22 -10.87
C GLY A 65 -8.73 -9.36 -11.33
N LEU A 66 -8.46 -10.09 -12.41
CA LEU A 66 -7.10 -10.15 -12.99
C LEU A 66 -6.58 -8.78 -13.44
N ASP A 67 -7.46 -7.86 -13.83
CA ASP A 67 -7.14 -6.48 -14.20
C ASP A 67 -6.65 -5.63 -13.03
N GLU A 68 -6.77 -6.11 -11.80
CA GLU A 68 -6.21 -5.42 -10.64
C GLU A 68 -4.70 -5.62 -10.48
N TYR A 69 -4.11 -6.52 -11.26
CA TYR A 69 -2.68 -6.79 -11.20
C TYR A 69 -1.86 -5.57 -11.62
N SER A 70 -0.94 -5.15 -10.75
CA SER A 70 -0.12 -3.96 -10.98
C SER A 70 1.15 -4.21 -11.81
N GLY A 71 1.44 -5.46 -12.18
CA GLY A 71 2.60 -5.83 -13.00
C GLY A 71 2.26 -6.14 -14.46
N ASN A 72 3.15 -6.87 -15.15
CA ASN A 72 2.94 -7.25 -16.54
C ASN A 72 1.89 -8.38 -16.68
N ALA A 73 0.77 -8.09 -17.34
CA ALA A 73 -0.31 -9.06 -17.56
C ALA A 73 0.17 -10.42 -18.13
N GLY A 74 1.26 -10.44 -18.91
CA GLY A 74 1.89 -11.65 -19.42
C GLY A 74 2.35 -12.62 -18.33
N ASP A 75 2.82 -12.13 -17.18
CA ASP A 75 3.27 -12.99 -16.07
C ASP A 75 2.10 -13.79 -15.47
N VAL A 76 0.95 -13.12 -15.33
CA VAL A 76 -0.29 -13.75 -14.85
C VAL A 76 -0.77 -14.77 -15.87
N VAL A 77 -0.77 -14.41 -17.16
CA VAL A 77 -1.12 -15.32 -18.24
C VAL A 77 -0.27 -16.59 -18.20
N GLU A 78 1.04 -16.46 -18.06
CA GLU A 78 1.97 -17.58 -18.02
C GLU A 78 1.66 -18.51 -16.84
N ILE A 79 1.46 -17.96 -15.64
CA ILE A 79 1.15 -18.74 -14.44
C ILE A 79 -0.19 -19.45 -14.53
N LEU A 80 -1.25 -18.77 -14.98
CA LEU A 80 -2.56 -19.41 -15.13
C LEU A 80 -2.50 -20.53 -16.18
N LYS A 81 -1.81 -20.30 -17.30
CA LYS A 81 -1.57 -21.35 -18.32
C LYS A 81 -0.75 -22.51 -17.78
N TYR A 82 0.23 -22.24 -16.91
CA TYR A 82 1.02 -23.28 -16.26
C TYR A 82 0.16 -24.14 -15.31
N LEU A 83 -0.71 -23.50 -14.52
CA LEU A 83 -1.60 -24.17 -13.56
C LEU A 83 -2.57 -25.15 -14.22
N VAL A 84 -3.21 -24.73 -15.31
CA VAL A 84 -4.20 -25.56 -16.02
C VAL A 84 -3.58 -26.73 -16.79
N ARG A 85 -2.24 -26.85 -16.85
CA ARG A 85 -1.59 -28.08 -17.35
C ARG A 85 -1.89 -29.28 -16.46
N SER A 86 -2.17 -29.05 -15.18
CA SER A 86 -2.64 -30.10 -14.27
C SER A 86 -4.12 -30.40 -14.52
N LYS A 87 -4.44 -31.67 -14.82
CA LYS A 87 -5.83 -32.14 -14.97
C LYS A 87 -6.66 -32.02 -13.68
N ASN A 88 -6.00 -31.81 -12.55
CA ASN A 88 -6.62 -31.69 -11.24
C ASN A 88 -6.96 -30.23 -10.89
N ILE A 89 -6.62 -29.26 -11.72
CA ILE A 89 -6.85 -27.85 -11.47
C ILE A 89 -7.83 -27.29 -12.50
N LYS A 90 -8.88 -26.64 -11.99
CA LYS A 90 -9.76 -25.76 -12.76
C LYS A 90 -9.62 -24.34 -12.23
N ILE A 91 -9.71 -23.38 -13.14
CA ILE A 91 -9.66 -21.96 -12.81
C ILE A 91 -10.87 -21.29 -13.44
N CYS A 92 -11.62 -20.56 -12.62
CA CYS A 92 -12.61 -19.59 -13.04
C CYS A 92 -12.04 -18.21 -12.67
N ALA A 93 -11.70 -17.41 -13.67
CA ALA A 93 -11.14 -16.08 -13.45
C ALA A 93 -12.06 -15.00 -14.01
N SER A 94 -12.14 -13.85 -13.34
CA SER A 94 -12.83 -12.65 -13.82
C SER A 94 -11.81 -11.54 -14.13
N SER A 95 -12.14 -10.67 -15.07
CA SER A 95 -11.34 -9.50 -15.43
C SER A 95 -12.21 -8.48 -16.14
N ARG A 96 -11.91 -7.18 -16.01
CA ARG A 96 -12.34 -6.18 -17.00
C ARG A 96 -11.73 -6.51 -18.38
N PRO A 97 -12.35 -6.04 -19.49
CA PRO A 97 -11.77 -6.14 -20.83
C PRO A 97 -10.33 -5.64 -20.86
N TRP A 98 -9.38 -6.52 -21.15
CA TRP A 98 -7.96 -6.20 -21.27
C TRP A 98 -7.39 -7.01 -22.44
N PRO A 99 -6.84 -6.37 -23.49
CA PRO A 99 -6.34 -7.04 -24.68
C PRO A 99 -5.44 -8.26 -24.41
N ALA A 100 -4.52 -8.18 -23.44
CA ALA A 100 -3.62 -9.28 -23.11
C ALA A 100 -4.34 -10.53 -22.57
N PHE A 101 -5.41 -10.35 -21.78
CA PHE A 101 -6.22 -11.47 -21.27
C PHE A 101 -7.21 -11.97 -22.30
N GLU A 102 -7.79 -11.07 -23.10
CA GLU A 102 -8.66 -11.43 -24.21
C GLU A 102 -7.89 -12.29 -25.23
N GLU A 103 -6.71 -11.86 -25.67
CA GLU A 103 -5.87 -12.63 -26.58
C GLU A 103 -5.46 -13.99 -25.97
N ALA A 104 -5.15 -14.02 -24.67
CA ALA A 104 -4.66 -15.24 -24.03
C ALA A 104 -5.74 -16.28 -23.74
N PHE A 105 -6.98 -15.86 -23.45
CA PHE A 105 -8.01 -16.71 -22.83
C PHE A 105 -9.35 -16.75 -23.57
N THR A 106 -9.60 -15.89 -24.57
CA THR A 106 -10.89 -15.86 -25.26
C THR A 106 -11.13 -17.19 -25.97
N ASN A 107 -12.12 -17.93 -25.47
CA ASN A 107 -12.64 -19.14 -26.08
C ASN A 107 -14.17 -19.14 -25.89
N PRO A 108 -14.96 -19.15 -26.97
CA PRO A 108 -16.42 -19.08 -26.89
C PRO A 108 -17.07 -20.12 -25.97
N ASN A 109 -16.42 -21.26 -25.74
CA ASN A 109 -16.95 -22.33 -24.89
C ASN A 109 -16.67 -22.15 -23.39
N ASN A 110 -15.72 -21.28 -23.02
CA ASN A 110 -15.23 -21.13 -21.64
C ASN A 110 -15.17 -19.66 -21.18
N THR A 111 -15.69 -18.73 -21.98
CA THR A 111 -15.73 -17.30 -21.66
C THR A 111 -17.18 -16.87 -21.48
N LEU A 112 -17.48 -16.25 -20.33
CA LEU A 112 -18.79 -15.67 -20.04
C LEU A 112 -18.67 -14.15 -20.02
N VAL A 113 -19.34 -13.47 -20.96
CA VAL A 113 -19.41 -12.01 -20.99
C VAL A 113 -20.60 -11.58 -20.12
N LEU A 114 -20.34 -11.22 -18.86
CA LEU A 114 -21.39 -10.99 -17.87
C LEU A 114 -22.46 -9.98 -18.29
N GLN A 115 -22.08 -8.90 -19.00
CA GLN A 115 -23.03 -7.86 -19.41
C GLN A 115 -24.15 -8.36 -20.33
N ASP A 116 -23.93 -9.47 -21.03
CA ASP A 116 -24.90 -10.07 -21.94
C ASP A 116 -25.97 -10.88 -21.18
N PHE A 117 -25.74 -11.18 -19.89
CA PHE A 117 -26.61 -12.01 -19.05
C PHE A 117 -27.28 -11.26 -17.90
N THR A 118 -26.90 -9.99 -17.64
CA THR A 118 -27.43 -9.23 -16.50
C THR A 118 -28.67 -8.39 -16.82
N ARG A 119 -29.11 -8.36 -18.08
CA ARG A 119 -30.18 -7.45 -18.53
C ARG A 119 -31.50 -7.70 -17.77
N ASP A 120 -31.94 -8.96 -17.71
CA ASP A 120 -33.21 -9.31 -17.08
C ASP A 120 -33.20 -9.00 -15.57
N ASP A 121 -32.06 -9.23 -14.91
CA ASP A 121 -31.86 -8.88 -13.49
C ASP A 121 -31.92 -7.37 -13.27
N MET A 122 -31.36 -6.57 -14.17
CA MET A 122 -31.44 -5.12 -14.11
C MET A 122 -32.88 -4.63 -14.29
N GLU A 123 -33.63 -5.19 -15.23
CA GLU A 123 -35.04 -4.87 -15.42
C GLU A 123 -35.87 -5.22 -14.18
N ALA A 124 -35.62 -6.40 -13.57
CA ALA A 124 -36.25 -6.81 -12.32
C ALA A 124 -35.93 -5.85 -11.17
N PHE A 125 -34.66 -5.46 -11.02
CA PHE A 125 -34.22 -4.52 -9.99
C PHE A 125 -34.90 -3.15 -10.11
N VAL A 126 -34.93 -2.57 -11.32
CA VAL A 126 -35.60 -1.28 -11.58
C VAL A 126 -37.08 -1.40 -11.22
N ARG A 127 -37.72 -2.50 -11.66
CA ARG A 127 -39.13 -2.78 -11.37
C ARG A 127 -39.37 -2.80 -9.87
N ASP A 128 -38.54 -3.49 -9.08
CA ASP A 128 -38.71 -3.54 -7.61
C ASP A 128 -38.60 -2.15 -6.95
N ILE A 129 -37.76 -1.25 -7.49
CA ILE A 129 -37.61 0.11 -6.95
C ILE A 129 -38.84 0.98 -7.20
N ILE A 130 -39.41 0.92 -8.42
CA ILE A 130 -40.46 1.85 -8.84
C ILE A 130 -41.87 1.24 -8.81
N ALA A 131 -42.00 -0.09 -8.80
CA ALA A 131 -43.29 -0.78 -8.91
C ALA A 131 -44.23 -0.40 -7.79
N ASP A 132 -43.73 -0.19 -6.56
CA ASP A 132 -44.55 0.19 -5.41
C ASP A 132 -44.92 1.67 -5.35
N ASN A 133 -44.36 2.50 -6.22
CA ASN A 133 -44.69 3.90 -6.28
C ASN A 133 -46.13 4.11 -6.80
N SER A 134 -46.96 4.77 -5.99
CA SER A 134 -48.38 5.01 -6.33
C SER A 134 -48.57 5.87 -7.60
N ASN A 135 -47.65 6.81 -7.85
CA ASN A 135 -47.65 7.62 -9.06
C ASN A 135 -47.27 6.77 -10.27
N TYR A 136 -46.24 5.92 -10.16
CA TYR A 136 -45.87 4.98 -11.22
C TYR A 136 -47.06 4.06 -11.59
N LYS A 137 -47.71 3.42 -10.61
CA LYS A 137 -48.91 2.58 -10.84
C LYS A 137 -50.03 3.35 -11.56
N ARG A 138 -50.21 4.64 -11.24
CA ARG A 138 -51.19 5.51 -11.92
C ARG A 138 -50.79 5.82 -13.36
N LEU A 139 -49.52 6.11 -13.60
CA LEU A 139 -48.99 6.49 -14.90
C LEU A 139 -48.99 5.32 -15.88
N VAL A 140 -48.55 4.13 -15.45
CA VAL A 140 -48.61 2.89 -16.27
C VAL A 140 -50.05 2.54 -16.69
N ARG A 141 -51.04 2.74 -15.80
CA ARG A 141 -52.46 2.53 -16.16
C ARG A 141 -52.97 3.52 -17.20
N LYS A 142 -52.37 4.70 -17.28
CA LYS A 142 -52.75 5.75 -18.21
C LYS A 142 -52.06 5.56 -19.56
N ASP A 143 -50.82 5.10 -19.55
CA ASP A 143 -50.00 4.89 -20.74
C ASP A 143 -49.03 3.70 -20.51
N PRO A 144 -49.08 2.63 -21.32
CA PRO A 144 -48.15 1.51 -21.21
C PRO A 144 -46.68 1.88 -21.50
N ILE A 145 -46.39 3.03 -22.13
CA ILE A 145 -45.01 3.46 -22.44
C ILE A 145 -44.10 3.54 -21.20
N TYR A 146 -44.68 3.72 -20.02
CA TYR A 146 -43.96 3.70 -18.75
C TYR A 146 -43.34 2.33 -18.42
N GLU A 147 -43.81 1.23 -19.02
CA GLU A 147 -43.14 -0.07 -18.92
C GLU A 147 -41.91 -0.16 -19.81
N GLU A 148 -41.88 0.55 -20.95
CA GLU A 148 -40.70 0.62 -21.84
C GLU A 148 -39.54 1.36 -21.18
N LEU A 149 -39.82 2.24 -20.22
CA LEU A 149 -38.82 2.93 -19.42
C LEU A 149 -37.87 1.95 -18.71
N ILE A 150 -38.40 0.84 -18.17
CA ILE A 150 -37.61 -0.20 -17.49
C ILE A 150 -36.61 -0.84 -18.47
N ALA A 151 -37.10 -1.26 -19.64
CA ALA A 151 -36.26 -1.87 -20.67
C ALA A 151 -35.22 -0.88 -21.22
N SER A 152 -35.59 0.40 -21.35
CA SER A 152 -34.70 1.47 -21.79
C SER A 152 -33.55 1.69 -20.80
N ILE A 153 -33.82 1.67 -19.49
CA ILE A 153 -32.80 1.77 -18.44
C ILE A 153 -31.80 0.61 -18.54
N ALA A 154 -32.29 -0.63 -18.58
CA ALA A 154 -31.42 -1.80 -18.67
C ALA A 154 -30.57 -1.81 -19.95
N THR A 155 -31.16 -1.39 -21.08
CA THR A 155 -30.45 -1.30 -22.36
C THR A 155 -29.37 -0.22 -22.34
N ARG A 156 -29.67 0.97 -21.81
CA ARG A 156 -28.71 2.10 -21.75
C ARG A 156 -27.58 1.86 -20.75
N ALA A 157 -27.82 1.05 -19.72
CA ALA A 157 -26.82 0.72 -18.72
C ALA A 157 -25.62 -0.07 -19.27
N ARG A 158 -25.77 -0.80 -20.39
CA ARG A 158 -24.70 -1.62 -21.01
C ARG A 158 -23.97 -2.52 -20.00
N GLY A 159 -24.71 -3.13 -19.08
CA GLY A 159 -24.14 -4.00 -18.04
C GLY A 159 -23.57 -3.28 -16.80
N VAL A 160 -23.62 -1.94 -16.74
CA VAL A 160 -23.13 -1.16 -15.59
C VAL A 160 -24.20 -1.05 -14.50
N TRP A 161 -24.16 -1.96 -13.52
CA TRP A 161 -25.09 -1.96 -12.38
C TRP A 161 -25.17 -0.64 -11.61
N LEU A 162 -24.04 0.05 -11.45
CA LEU A 162 -24.03 1.35 -10.79
C LEU A 162 -24.90 2.37 -11.52
N TRP A 163 -24.91 2.34 -12.85
CA TRP A 163 -25.74 3.22 -13.67
C TRP A 163 -27.22 2.94 -13.43
N VAL A 164 -27.63 1.67 -13.44
CA VAL A 164 -29.01 1.24 -13.13
C VAL A 164 -29.42 1.71 -11.74
N PHE A 165 -28.56 1.52 -10.74
CA PHE A 165 -28.81 1.94 -9.36
C PHE A 165 -29.07 3.44 -9.27
N LEU A 166 -28.20 4.26 -9.88
CA LEU A 166 -28.29 5.73 -9.81
C LEU A 166 -29.52 6.26 -10.55
N VAL A 167 -29.77 5.78 -11.78
CA VAL A 167 -30.93 6.18 -12.58
C VAL A 167 -32.23 5.80 -11.89
N SER A 168 -32.35 4.58 -11.37
CA SER A 168 -33.55 4.11 -10.70
C SER A 168 -33.90 4.96 -9.48
N ARG A 169 -32.88 5.43 -8.75
CA ARG A 169 -33.06 6.31 -7.60
C ARG A 169 -33.54 7.69 -8.02
N ASP A 170 -32.87 8.34 -8.97
CA ASP A 170 -33.25 9.69 -9.42
C ASP A 170 -34.67 9.68 -10.05
N LEU A 171 -35.02 8.60 -10.76
CA LEU A 171 -36.39 8.38 -11.26
C LEU A 171 -37.40 8.17 -10.13
N LYS A 172 -37.04 7.43 -9.08
CA LYS A 172 -37.91 7.26 -7.90
C LYS A 172 -38.20 8.60 -7.23
N GLU A 173 -37.19 9.45 -7.05
CA GLU A 173 -37.38 10.79 -6.49
C GLU A 173 -38.31 11.65 -7.34
N ALA A 174 -38.15 11.63 -8.67
CA ALA A 174 -39.06 12.33 -9.59
C ALA A 174 -40.49 11.78 -9.54
N LEU A 175 -40.65 10.45 -9.44
CA LEU A 175 -41.95 9.81 -9.30
C LEU A 175 -42.63 10.19 -7.97
N ASP A 176 -41.88 10.23 -6.87
CA ASP A 176 -42.34 10.72 -5.56
C ASP A 176 -42.76 12.20 -5.62
N GLY A 177 -42.03 13.01 -6.39
CA GLY A 177 -42.36 14.40 -6.74
C GLY A 177 -43.58 14.58 -7.64
N LYS A 178 -44.19 13.49 -8.13
CA LYS A 178 -45.33 13.46 -9.06
C LYS A 178 -45.04 14.02 -10.46
N GLU A 179 -43.79 13.93 -10.90
CA GLU A 179 -43.37 14.31 -12.25
C GLU A 179 -44.03 13.47 -13.36
N ASP A 180 -44.04 13.99 -14.59
CA ASP A 180 -44.62 13.35 -15.79
C ASP A 180 -43.59 12.53 -16.60
N TYR A 181 -44.03 11.86 -17.68
CA TYR A 181 -43.13 11.05 -18.52
C TYR A 181 -42.00 11.89 -19.10
N THR A 182 -42.31 13.10 -19.59
CA THR A 182 -41.36 14.00 -20.24
C THR A 182 -40.20 14.32 -19.29
N THR A 183 -40.48 14.56 -18.01
CA THR A 183 -39.44 14.77 -17.01
C THR A 183 -38.64 13.48 -16.74
N LEU A 184 -39.28 12.32 -16.62
CA LEU A 184 -38.59 11.04 -16.41
C LEU A 184 -37.66 10.68 -17.58
N GLU A 185 -38.11 10.91 -18.82
CA GLU A 185 -37.31 10.71 -20.03
C GLU A 185 -36.14 11.68 -20.08
N LYS A 186 -36.35 12.96 -19.76
CA LYS A 186 -35.25 13.93 -19.63
C LYS A 186 -34.23 13.54 -18.56
N ILE A 187 -34.68 13.00 -17.43
CA ILE A 187 -33.78 12.46 -16.41
C ILE A 187 -32.96 11.34 -17.05
N LEU A 188 -33.61 10.35 -17.67
CA LEU A 188 -32.93 9.22 -18.32
C LEU A 188 -31.94 9.66 -19.43
N ASP A 189 -32.29 10.66 -20.23
CA ASP A 189 -31.43 11.24 -21.27
C ASP A 189 -30.27 12.05 -20.71
N SER A 190 -30.45 12.66 -19.53
CA SER A 190 -29.38 13.39 -18.84
C SER A 190 -28.32 12.49 -18.23
N PHE A 191 -28.62 11.18 -18.07
CA PHE A 191 -27.64 10.22 -17.57
C PHE A 191 -26.69 9.82 -18.70
N PRO A 192 -25.41 10.24 -18.63
CA PRO A 192 -24.44 9.85 -19.64
C PRO A 192 -24.21 8.33 -19.60
N PRO A 193 -23.97 7.68 -20.75
CA PRO A 193 -23.55 6.28 -20.79
C PRO A 193 -22.21 6.05 -20.06
N ASP A 194 -21.39 7.09 -19.98
CA ASP A 194 -20.13 7.12 -19.24
C ASP A 194 -20.35 7.70 -17.83
N LEU A 195 -20.07 6.88 -16.82
CA LEU A 195 -20.16 7.26 -15.40
C LEU A 195 -19.31 8.49 -15.06
N SER A 196 -18.25 8.77 -15.81
CA SER A 196 -17.36 9.92 -15.58
C SER A 196 -18.10 11.26 -15.65
N ALA A 197 -18.96 11.43 -16.66
CA ALA A 197 -19.75 12.65 -16.82
C ALA A 197 -20.86 12.76 -15.77
N TYR A 198 -21.36 11.63 -15.26
CA TYR A 198 -22.32 11.62 -14.16
C TYR A 198 -21.68 12.07 -12.84
N PHE A 199 -20.51 11.54 -12.51
CA PHE A 199 -19.77 11.96 -11.32
C PHE A 199 -19.42 13.45 -11.38
N GLU A 200 -19.08 13.95 -12.57
CA GLU A 200 -18.86 15.38 -12.80
C GLU A 200 -20.11 16.21 -12.49
N ALA A 201 -21.28 15.78 -12.98
CA ALA A 201 -22.54 16.45 -12.73
C ALA A 201 -22.88 16.48 -11.23
N ILE A 202 -22.57 15.41 -10.47
CA ILE A 202 -22.72 15.41 -9.01
C ILE A 202 -21.87 16.53 -8.40
N ILE A 203 -20.57 16.59 -8.72
CA ILE A 203 -19.67 17.60 -8.15
C ILE A 203 -20.12 19.02 -8.52
N GLN A 204 -20.56 19.24 -9.76
CA GLN A 204 -21.01 20.54 -10.23
C GLN A 204 -22.30 21.04 -9.56
N ARG A 205 -23.18 20.13 -9.13
CA ARG A 205 -24.41 20.46 -8.38
C ARG A 205 -24.14 20.87 -6.93
N LEU A 206 -22.97 20.56 -6.38
CA LEU A 206 -22.63 20.90 -5.00
C LEU A 206 -22.50 22.41 -4.82
N ARG A 207 -22.95 22.90 -3.66
CA ARG A 207 -22.93 24.33 -3.34
C ARG A 207 -21.48 24.86 -3.31
N PRO A 208 -21.17 26.02 -3.94
CA PRO A 208 -19.81 26.56 -4.00
C PRO A 208 -19.13 26.74 -2.63
N VAL A 209 -19.92 27.03 -1.59
CA VAL A 209 -19.43 27.18 -0.21
C VAL A 209 -18.71 25.94 0.34
N TYR A 210 -18.97 24.76 -0.21
CA TYR A 210 -18.37 23.50 0.24
C TYR A 210 -17.23 23.00 -0.64
N ARG A 211 -16.83 23.73 -1.69
CA ARG A 211 -15.83 23.23 -2.66
C ARG A 211 -14.48 22.90 -2.03
N GLU A 212 -14.00 23.73 -1.10
CA GLU A 212 -12.73 23.48 -0.43
C GLU A 212 -12.82 22.23 0.47
N ASP A 213 -13.86 22.12 1.30
CA ASP A 213 -14.10 20.93 2.14
C ASP A 213 -14.25 19.66 1.29
N MET A 214 -14.99 19.76 0.17
CA MET A 214 -15.18 18.70 -0.82
C MET A 214 -13.85 18.22 -1.38
N ALA A 215 -13.01 19.15 -1.83
CA ALA A 215 -11.71 18.85 -2.38
C ALA A 215 -10.79 18.18 -1.35
N LYS A 216 -10.74 18.69 -0.11
CA LYS A 216 -9.96 18.05 0.97
C LYS A 216 -10.43 16.62 1.20
N ILE A 217 -11.73 16.40 1.40
CA ILE A 217 -12.28 15.07 1.69
C ILE A 217 -11.98 14.08 0.56
N PHE A 218 -12.19 14.48 -0.70
CA PHE A 218 -11.90 13.60 -1.84
C PHE A 218 -10.41 13.31 -2.00
N LEU A 219 -9.55 14.31 -1.85
CA LEU A 219 -8.09 14.12 -1.91
C LEU A 219 -7.62 13.13 -0.84
N LEU A 220 -8.12 13.25 0.38
CA LEU A 220 -7.78 12.35 1.49
C LEU A 220 -8.32 10.93 1.25
N ALA A 221 -9.60 10.80 0.87
CA ALA A 221 -10.21 9.49 0.60
C ALA A 221 -9.57 8.77 -0.58
N ALA A 222 -9.17 9.49 -1.63
CA ALA A 222 -8.47 8.92 -2.79
C ALA A 222 -7.04 8.50 -2.46
N SER A 223 -6.35 9.28 -1.62
CA SER A 223 -4.97 9.03 -1.22
C SER A 223 -4.83 7.94 -0.16
N ALA A 224 -5.88 7.69 0.62
CA ALA A 224 -5.85 6.69 1.68
C ALA A 224 -5.64 5.26 1.14
N VAL A 225 -4.83 4.48 1.87
CA VAL A 225 -4.60 3.04 1.64
C VAL A 225 -5.88 2.24 1.82
N ASN A 226 -6.59 2.54 2.91
CA ASN A 226 -7.81 1.88 3.34
C ASN A 226 -8.95 2.91 3.51
N PRO A 227 -10.23 2.49 3.44
CA PRO A 227 -11.34 3.35 3.83
C PRO A 227 -11.11 3.95 5.22
N LEU A 228 -11.14 5.28 5.29
CA LEU A 228 -10.78 6.02 6.51
C LEU A 228 -11.88 5.89 7.56
N PRO A 229 -11.55 5.64 8.84
CA PRO A 229 -12.51 5.71 9.93
C PRO A 229 -13.22 7.06 9.94
N LEU A 230 -14.55 7.06 10.02
CA LEU A 230 -15.37 8.27 9.99
C LEU A 230 -14.95 9.26 11.07
N TYR A 231 -14.59 8.74 12.25
CA TYR A 231 -14.16 9.54 13.38
C TYR A 231 -12.89 10.36 13.08
N ALA A 232 -12.01 9.88 12.21
CA ALA A 232 -10.78 10.57 11.83
C ALA A 232 -11.06 11.91 11.12
N PHE A 233 -12.22 12.06 10.46
CA PHE A 233 -12.59 13.29 9.76
C PHE A 233 -12.87 14.46 10.72
N ASN A 234 -13.08 14.21 12.02
CA ASN A 234 -13.12 15.28 13.02
C ASN A 234 -11.80 16.07 13.08
N PHE A 235 -10.71 15.46 12.64
CA PHE A 235 -9.37 15.99 12.74
C PHE A 235 -8.85 16.61 11.42
N ILE A 236 -9.71 16.72 10.40
CA ILE A 236 -9.31 17.18 9.05
C ILE A 236 -8.72 18.59 9.02
N ASP A 237 -9.25 19.50 9.85
CA ASP A 237 -8.82 20.90 9.96
C ASP A 237 -8.10 21.20 11.28
N GLU A 238 -7.82 20.16 12.08
CA GLU A 238 -7.31 20.34 13.43
C GLU A 238 -5.83 20.75 13.39
N LYS A 239 -5.56 22.00 13.78
CA LYS A 239 -4.21 22.56 13.78
C LYS A 239 -3.34 22.01 14.91
N TRP A 240 -3.97 21.51 15.99
CA TRP A 240 -3.26 21.10 17.20
C TRP A 240 -3.63 19.68 17.64
N TYR A 241 -2.86 18.71 17.15
CA TYR A 241 -2.86 17.30 17.56
C TYR A 241 -2.19 17.06 18.93
N ASN A 242 -2.04 18.11 19.77
CA ASN A 242 -1.34 18.03 21.06
C ASN A 242 -2.24 17.41 22.14
N SER A 243 -3.50 17.82 22.17
CA SER A 243 -4.49 17.40 23.17
C SER A 243 -5.70 16.85 22.45
N VAL A 244 -5.78 15.52 22.38
CA VAL A 244 -6.95 14.81 21.84
C VAL A 244 -7.57 14.04 23.00
N ASP A 245 -8.81 14.39 23.33
CA ASP A 245 -9.57 13.67 24.35
C ASP A 245 -9.87 12.24 23.90
N LYS A 246 -9.97 11.34 24.88
CA LYS A 246 -10.36 9.96 24.61
C LYS A 246 -11.80 9.92 24.08
N ALA A 247 -11.99 9.24 22.95
CA ALA A 247 -13.28 9.09 22.32
C ALA A 247 -14.21 8.25 23.21
N THR A 248 -15.35 8.81 23.58
CA THR A 248 -16.43 8.08 24.24
C THR A 248 -17.40 7.53 23.21
N GLU A 249 -18.09 6.44 23.54
CA GLU A 249 -19.11 5.83 22.66
C GLU A 249 -20.18 6.86 22.24
N HIS A 250 -20.58 7.74 23.17
CA HIS A 250 -21.52 8.82 22.89
C HIS A 250 -20.98 9.84 21.86
N GLN A 251 -19.72 10.27 21.99
CA GLN A 251 -19.09 11.19 21.02
C GLN A 251 -19.00 10.55 19.63
N ILE A 252 -18.73 9.25 19.55
CA ILE A 252 -18.66 8.51 18.29
C ILE A 252 -20.04 8.47 17.62
N GLU A 253 -21.10 8.20 18.39
CA GLU A 253 -22.46 8.16 17.85
C GLU A 253 -22.94 9.54 17.37
N VAL A 254 -22.67 10.60 18.14
CA VAL A 254 -22.98 11.98 17.76
C VAL A 254 -22.22 12.37 16.49
N THR A 255 -20.92 12.02 16.43
CA THR A 255 -20.08 12.23 15.25
C THR A 255 -20.68 11.54 14.03
N TYR A 256 -21.10 10.28 14.14
CA TYR A 256 -21.71 9.54 13.04
C TYR A 256 -22.96 10.24 12.49
N ARG A 257 -23.89 10.63 13.37
CA ARG A 257 -25.14 11.31 12.95
C ARG A 257 -24.86 12.64 12.28
N GLY A 258 -23.89 13.42 12.80
CA GLY A 258 -23.50 14.70 12.22
C GLY A 258 -22.82 14.56 10.86
N TRP A 259 -21.89 13.61 10.74
CA TRP A 259 -21.10 13.43 9.53
C TRP A 259 -21.86 12.84 8.36
N LYS A 260 -22.91 12.06 8.59
CA LYS A 260 -23.75 11.54 7.49
C LYS A 260 -24.27 12.66 6.58
N ASN A 261 -24.86 13.68 7.18
CA ASN A 261 -25.36 14.84 6.44
C ASN A 261 -24.21 15.73 5.96
N ARG A 262 -23.13 15.86 6.74
CA ARG A 262 -21.97 16.68 6.38
C ARG A 262 -21.28 16.17 5.11
N LEU A 263 -21.09 14.85 5.03
CA LEU A 263 -20.47 14.15 3.91
C LEU A 263 -21.34 14.25 2.66
N HIS A 264 -22.64 13.94 2.76
CA HIS A 264 -23.56 14.04 1.63
C HIS A 264 -23.61 15.47 1.04
N ASN A 265 -23.65 16.51 1.89
CA ASN A 265 -23.63 17.90 1.42
C ASN A 265 -22.33 18.33 0.73
N ARG A 266 -21.21 17.65 0.99
CA ARG A 266 -19.87 18.00 0.48
C ARG A 266 -19.42 17.12 -0.67
N CYS A 267 -19.86 15.87 -0.72
CA CYS A 267 -19.35 14.88 -1.66
C CYS A 267 -20.48 14.22 -2.47
N GLY A 268 -21.73 14.66 -2.26
CA GLY A 268 -22.90 13.97 -2.77
C GLY A 268 -22.90 12.53 -2.30
N ASP A 269 -23.29 11.63 -3.19
CA ASP A 269 -23.28 10.19 -2.92
C ASP A 269 -22.02 9.51 -3.44
N LEU A 270 -21.00 10.26 -3.89
CA LEU A 270 -19.74 9.66 -4.35
C LEU A 270 -18.95 9.03 -3.20
N LEU A 271 -19.14 9.54 -1.99
CA LEU A 271 -18.64 8.95 -0.74
C LEU A 271 -19.81 8.53 0.14
N THR A 272 -19.68 7.35 0.74
CA THR A 272 -20.69 6.72 1.58
C THR A 272 -20.08 6.29 2.90
N ILE A 273 -20.90 6.24 3.95
CA ILE A 273 -20.48 5.71 5.24
C ILE A 273 -20.88 4.24 5.28
N ARG A 274 -19.89 3.35 5.34
CA ARG A 274 -20.08 1.91 5.45
C ARG A 274 -19.87 1.46 6.88
N ARG A 275 -20.67 0.47 7.30
CA ARG A 275 -20.56 -0.17 8.60
C ARG A 275 -19.80 -1.49 8.45
N TYR A 276 -18.68 -1.62 9.15
CA TYR A 276 -17.87 -2.84 9.24
C TYR A 276 -18.17 -3.51 10.60
N GLY A 277 -18.62 -4.77 10.55
CA GLY A 277 -19.11 -5.49 11.73
C GLY A 277 -18.00 -5.96 12.68
N ASN A 278 -18.34 -6.13 13.96
CA ASN A 278 -17.48 -6.63 15.07
C ASN A 278 -16.21 -5.82 15.39
N GLU A 279 -16.03 -4.64 14.80
CA GLU A 279 -14.94 -3.72 15.18
C GLU A 279 -15.33 -2.83 16.36
N ASP A 280 -14.34 -2.20 16.99
CA ASP A 280 -14.55 -1.17 18.00
C ASP A 280 -15.32 0.04 17.42
N PRO A 281 -16.19 0.73 18.20
CA PRO A 281 -17.01 1.84 17.72
C PRO A 281 -16.26 2.90 16.91
N VAL A 282 -14.99 3.18 17.20
CA VAL A 282 -14.16 4.16 16.46
C VAL A 282 -13.91 3.73 15.01
N PHE A 283 -13.85 2.42 14.74
CA PHE A 283 -13.54 1.83 13.42
C PHE A 283 -14.75 1.25 12.69
N VAL A 284 -15.87 1.04 13.39
CA VAL A 284 -17.12 0.49 12.83
C VAL A 284 -17.60 1.26 11.60
N TYR A 285 -17.50 2.59 11.61
CA TYR A 285 -17.94 3.43 10.49
C TYR A 285 -16.74 3.94 9.71
N ARG A 286 -16.73 3.70 8.39
CA ARG A 286 -15.66 4.19 7.50
C ARG A 286 -16.24 4.91 6.30
N VAL A 287 -15.52 5.92 5.84
CA VAL A 287 -15.83 6.65 4.60
C VAL A 287 -15.18 5.93 3.44
N ASP A 288 -16.01 5.52 2.50
CA ASP A 288 -15.58 4.79 1.31
C ASP A 288 -16.30 5.33 0.07
N PHE A 289 -15.71 5.12 -1.10
CA PHE A 289 -16.38 5.44 -2.34
C PHE A 289 -17.62 4.57 -2.52
N LEU A 290 -18.65 5.16 -3.14
CA LEU A 290 -19.84 4.42 -3.56
C LEU A 290 -19.46 3.20 -4.39
N HIS A 291 -18.49 3.40 -5.29
CA HIS A 291 -17.96 2.37 -6.15
C HIS A 291 -16.50 2.66 -6.52
N ARG A 292 -15.72 1.61 -6.78
CA ARG A 292 -14.31 1.73 -7.21
C ARG A 292 -14.14 2.62 -8.44
N THR A 293 -15.07 2.57 -9.40
CA THR A 293 -15.05 3.43 -10.60
C THR A 293 -15.09 4.93 -10.25
N ALA A 294 -15.78 5.33 -9.18
CA ALA A 294 -15.79 6.73 -8.75
C ALA A 294 -14.42 7.14 -8.18
N ARG A 295 -13.75 6.24 -7.45
CA ARG A 295 -12.37 6.44 -6.97
C ARG A 295 -11.38 6.54 -8.13
N ASP A 296 -11.44 5.58 -9.07
CA ASP A 296 -10.56 5.52 -10.23
C ASP A 296 -10.72 6.79 -11.10
N TRP A 297 -11.95 7.18 -11.41
CA TRP A 297 -12.26 8.44 -12.12
C TRP A 297 -11.67 9.66 -11.42
N LEU A 298 -11.82 9.75 -10.10
CA LEU A 298 -11.33 10.88 -9.33
C LEU A 298 -9.80 10.95 -9.35
N ILE A 299 -9.13 9.80 -9.23
CA ILE A 299 -7.67 9.67 -9.31
C ILE A 299 -7.16 10.05 -10.70
N ASP A 300 -7.76 9.51 -11.76
CA ASP A 300 -7.23 9.63 -13.12
C ASP A 300 -7.50 10.99 -13.76
N ILE A 301 -8.64 11.62 -13.44
CA ILE A 301 -9.13 12.81 -14.16
C ILE A 301 -9.19 14.05 -13.29
N LYS A 302 -9.46 13.93 -11.98
CA LYS A 302 -9.87 15.07 -11.15
C LYS A 302 -8.90 15.51 -10.06
N LEU A 303 -7.88 14.74 -9.71
CA LEU A 303 -6.93 15.14 -8.66
C LEU A 303 -6.34 16.53 -8.88
N SER A 304 -5.95 16.87 -10.11
CA SER A 304 -5.40 18.18 -10.45
C SER A 304 -6.40 19.32 -10.24
N ALA A 305 -7.65 19.13 -10.68
CA ALA A 305 -8.72 20.11 -10.49
C ALA A 305 -9.09 20.27 -9.01
N LEU A 306 -9.15 19.19 -8.24
CA LEU A 306 -9.42 19.26 -6.80
C LEU A 306 -8.32 19.98 -6.05
N ARG A 307 -7.05 19.80 -6.42
CA ARG A 307 -5.93 20.55 -5.82
C ARG A 307 -6.05 22.05 -6.05
N GLN A 308 -6.62 22.49 -7.17
CA GLN A 308 -6.83 23.92 -7.46
C GLN A 308 -7.94 24.55 -6.60
N GLU A 309 -8.85 23.75 -6.05
CA GLU A 309 -9.92 24.23 -5.17
C GLU A 309 -9.43 24.43 -3.72
N ILE A 310 -8.23 23.96 -3.38
CA ILE A 310 -7.63 24.12 -2.06
C ILE A 310 -7.01 25.52 -1.93
N ARG A 311 -7.43 26.29 -0.92
CA ARG A 311 -6.95 27.66 -0.71
C ARG A 311 -5.66 27.71 0.10
N ASP A 312 -5.44 26.74 0.98
CA ASP A 312 -4.23 26.67 1.81
C ASP A 312 -3.05 26.14 0.98
N PRO A 313 -2.03 26.96 0.69
CA PRO A 313 -0.87 26.53 -0.09
C PRO A 313 -0.02 25.48 0.64
N ASN A 314 -0.17 25.34 1.96
CA ASN A 314 0.55 24.36 2.76
C ASN A 314 -0.20 23.02 2.88
N PHE A 315 -1.39 22.90 2.27
CA PHE A 315 -2.14 21.66 2.32
C PHE A 315 -1.39 20.54 1.58
N ASN A 316 -1.10 19.48 2.32
CA ASN A 316 -0.59 18.24 1.76
C ASN A 316 -1.42 17.06 2.28
N ASN A 317 -2.00 16.28 1.36
CA ASN A 317 -2.87 15.16 1.69
C ASN A 317 -2.18 14.12 2.58
N TRP A 318 -0.90 13.82 2.34
CA TRP A 318 -0.14 12.84 3.13
C TRP A 318 0.08 13.32 4.56
N VAL A 319 0.48 14.58 4.74
CA VAL A 319 0.69 15.18 6.06
C VAL A 319 -0.63 15.22 6.84
N VAL A 320 -1.73 15.60 6.20
CA VAL A 320 -3.07 15.61 6.83
C VAL A 320 -3.52 14.20 7.20
N LEU A 321 -3.29 13.19 6.34
CA LEU A 321 -3.58 11.80 6.67
C LEU A 321 -2.77 11.33 7.90
N CYS A 322 -1.46 11.61 7.96
CA CYS A 322 -0.64 11.29 9.13
C CYS A 322 -1.20 11.96 10.40
N LYS A 323 -1.60 13.23 10.33
CA LYS A 323 -2.24 13.95 11.46
C LYS A 323 -3.53 13.28 11.90
N MET A 324 -4.43 12.99 10.96
CA MET A 324 -5.72 12.36 11.25
C MET A 324 -5.53 11.01 11.95
N LEU A 325 -4.59 10.19 11.51
CA LEU A 325 -4.31 8.90 12.13
C LEU A 325 -3.62 9.04 13.49
N LEU A 326 -2.71 10.01 13.67
CA LEU A 326 -2.13 10.31 14.98
C LEU A 326 -3.20 10.75 15.98
N CYS A 327 -4.10 11.65 15.59
CA CYS A 327 -5.23 12.05 16.45
C CYS A 327 -6.14 10.86 16.76
N LEU A 328 -6.40 9.99 15.77
CA LEU A 328 -7.17 8.78 15.98
C LEU A 328 -6.53 7.86 17.02
N MET A 329 -5.23 7.57 16.90
CA MET A 329 -4.46 6.78 17.88
C MET A 329 -4.53 7.40 19.29
N LYS A 330 -4.42 8.72 19.40
CA LYS A 330 -4.54 9.43 20.67
C LYS A 330 -5.96 9.38 21.25
N ALA A 331 -6.99 9.36 20.41
CA ALA A 331 -8.38 9.26 20.83
C ALA A 331 -8.76 7.87 21.35
N LEU A 332 -8.00 6.81 21.03
CA LEU A 332 -8.30 5.45 21.51
C LEU A 332 -8.08 5.31 23.03
N PRO A 333 -8.96 4.60 23.76
CA PRO A 333 -8.75 4.29 25.17
C PRO A 333 -7.44 3.54 25.42
N ILE A 334 -6.83 3.79 26.58
CA ILE A 334 -5.60 3.07 26.98
C ILE A 334 -5.94 1.69 27.52
N SER A 335 -5.95 0.68 26.64
CA SER A 335 -6.05 -0.72 27.07
C SER A 335 -5.39 -1.68 26.08
N GLU A 336 -5.05 -2.87 26.58
CA GLU A 336 -4.41 -3.96 25.81
C GLU A 336 -5.25 -4.38 24.59
N SER A 337 -6.57 -4.26 24.70
CA SER A 337 -7.49 -4.59 23.61
C SER A 337 -7.35 -3.66 22.41
N TYR A 338 -6.75 -2.47 22.50
CA TYR A 338 -6.59 -1.55 21.37
C TYR A 338 -5.23 -1.65 20.67
N LYS A 339 -4.26 -2.39 21.21
CA LYS A 339 -2.91 -2.51 20.60
C LYS A 339 -2.96 -3.03 19.17
N HIS A 340 -3.84 -3.99 18.90
CA HIS A 340 -4.03 -4.56 17.56
C HIS A 340 -4.58 -3.57 16.53
N HIS A 341 -5.19 -2.46 16.96
CA HIS A 341 -5.63 -1.36 16.09
C HIS A 341 -4.53 -0.34 15.84
N VAL A 342 -3.58 -0.16 16.75
CA VAL A 342 -2.48 0.83 16.62
C VAL A 342 -1.50 0.42 15.53
N HIS A 343 -1.14 -0.87 15.44
CA HIS A 343 -0.17 -1.35 14.45
C HIS A 343 -0.58 -1.05 12.99
N PRO A 344 -1.82 -1.36 12.53
CA PRO A 344 -2.27 -0.99 11.19
C PRO A 344 -2.24 0.52 10.94
N LEU A 345 -2.66 1.33 11.92
CA LEU A 345 -2.64 2.79 11.79
C LEU A 345 -1.22 3.32 11.66
N LEU A 346 -0.28 2.77 12.41
CA LEU A 346 1.14 3.12 12.32
C LEU A 346 1.72 2.76 10.96
N SER A 347 1.39 1.59 10.42
CA SER A 347 1.79 1.17 9.07
C SER A 347 1.26 2.13 8.00
N ASP A 348 0.00 2.57 8.14
CA ASP A 348 -0.59 3.56 7.22
C ASP A 348 0.11 4.93 7.36
N VAL A 349 0.43 5.38 8.58
CA VAL A 349 1.22 6.62 8.81
C VAL A 349 2.59 6.56 8.13
N LEU A 350 3.32 5.46 8.29
CA LEU A 350 4.63 5.27 7.66
C LEU A 350 4.52 5.26 6.13
N SER A 351 3.47 4.65 5.60
CA SER A 351 3.18 4.65 4.15
C SER A 351 2.94 6.05 3.63
N TYR A 352 2.11 6.85 4.31
CA TYR A 352 1.84 8.24 3.90
C TYR A 352 3.07 9.13 4.05
N ALA A 353 3.86 8.96 5.11
CA ALA A 353 5.13 9.65 5.27
C ALA A 353 6.12 9.33 4.14
N TYR A 354 6.16 8.08 3.70
CA TYR A 354 6.98 7.67 2.56
C TYR A 354 6.52 8.34 1.27
N GLU A 355 5.23 8.33 0.95
CA GLU A 355 4.68 9.00 -0.23
C GLU A 355 4.94 10.52 -0.20
N PHE A 356 4.97 11.12 0.98
CA PHE A 356 5.37 12.52 1.14
C PHE A 356 6.84 12.73 0.76
N GLU A 357 7.76 11.93 1.30
CA GLU A 357 9.20 12.09 1.04
C GLU A 357 9.57 11.80 -0.43
N GLN A 358 8.85 10.92 -1.12
CA GLN A 358 9.09 10.69 -2.57
C GLN A 358 8.74 11.91 -3.43
N GLY A 359 7.74 12.70 -3.01
CA GLY A 359 7.29 13.88 -3.74
C GLY A 359 7.89 15.21 -3.26
N ALA A 360 8.64 15.21 -2.16
CA ALA A 360 9.17 16.41 -1.53
C ALA A 360 10.70 16.46 -1.62
N GLU A 361 11.23 17.53 -2.22
CA GLU A 361 12.69 17.77 -2.26
C GLU A 361 13.25 18.29 -0.91
N ILE A 362 12.38 18.70 0.02
CA ILE A 362 12.76 19.40 1.25
C ILE A 362 12.19 18.68 2.48
N ALA A 363 12.97 18.63 3.55
CA ALA A 363 12.54 18.18 4.87
C ALA A 363 11.34 19.00 5.37
N ASN A 364 10.24 18.32 5.70
CA ASN A 364 9.04 18.95 6.23
C ASN A 364 9.05 18.88 7.76
N SER A 365 9.16 20.06 8.39
CA SER A 365 9.22 20.18 9.85
C SER A 365 7.93 19.72 10.53
N GLU A 366 6.79 19.86 9.87
CA GLU A 366 5.50 19.43 10.40
C GLU A 366 5.35 17.91 10.38
N LEU A 367 5.74 17.24 9.29
CA LEU A 367 5.77 15.78 9.22
C LEU A 367 6.71 15.20 10.28
N SER A 368 7.89 15.80 10.45
CA SER A 368 8.86 15.36 11.47
C SER A 368 8.26 15.42 12.87
N GLN A 369 7.58 16.52 13.23
CA GLN A 369 6.88 16.63 14.52
C GLN A 369 5.76 15.60 14.71
N ILE A 370 5.05 15.23 13.65
CA ILE A 370 4.03 14.18 13.70
C ILE A 370 4.67 12.83 13.98
N LEU A 371 5.77 12.52 13.27
CA LEU A 371 6.50 11.27 13.41
C LEU A 371 7.17 11.13 14.78
N ASP A 372 7.77 12.20 15.33
CA ASP A 372 8.32 12.20 16.69
C ASP A 372 7.26 11.93 17.76
N ARG A 373 6.02 12.33 17.52
CA ARG A 373 4.91 11.99 18.42
C ARG A 373 4.40 10.59 18.23
N CYS A 374 4.46 10.06 17.02
CA CYS A 374 4.23 8.64 16.79
C CYS A 374 5.29 7.83 17.55
N ASP A 375 6.57 8.20 17.44
CA ASP A 375 7.68 7.60 18.19
C ASP A 375 7.41 7.58 19.70
N TRP A 376 7.11 8.74 20.29
CA TRP A 376 6.76 8.82 21.71
C TRP A 376 5.57 7.93 22.09
N PHE A 377 4.50 7.95 21.29
CA PHE A 377 3.29 7.16 21.55
C PHE A 377 3.58 5.66 21.46
N VAL A 378 4.33 5.25 20.44
CA VAL A 378 4.69 3.88 20.13
C VAL A 378 5.66 3.30 21.17
N ASN A 379 6.71 4.04 21.55
CA ASN A 379 7.61 3.61 22.63
C ASN A 379 6.86 3.44 23.95
N SER A 380 5.86 4.28 24.21
CA SER A 380 5.06 4.22 25.44
C SER A 380 4.06 3.06 25.49
N TRP A 381 3.75 2.43 24.34
CA TRP A 381 2.63 1.47 24.23
C TRP A 381 2.96 0.12 23.60
N LEU A 382 3.83 0.11 22.60
CA LEU A 382 4.13 -1.05 21.76
C LEU A 382 5.54 -1.60 22.00
N GLU A 383 6.34 -0.95 22.85
CA GLU A 383 7.73 -1.33 23.15
C GLU A 383 8.57 -1.58 21.88
N CYS A 384 8.24 -0.92 20.77
CA CYS A 384 8.92 -1.11 19.49
C CYS A 384 9.74 0.12 19.11
N ASN A 385 10.88 -0.13 18.48
CA ASN A 385 11.82 0.91 18.08
C ASN A 385 11.28 1.62 16.83
N PHE A 386 10.69 2.80 17.01
CA PHE A 386 10.15 3.57 15.88
C PHE A 386 11.22 3.95 14.86
N LEU A 387 12.46 4.21 15.28
CA LEU A 387 13.57 4.47 14.37
C LEU A 387 13.83 3.27 13.45
N ALA A 388 13.70 2.04 13.96
CA ALA A 388 13.78 0.83 13.15
C ALA A 388 12.64 0.75 12.12
N LEU A 389 11.41 1.11 12.51
CA LEU A 389 10.26 1.16 11.60
C LEU A 389 10.40 2.25 10.53
N ALA A 390 10.96 3.41 10.89
CA ALA A 390 11.23 4.49 9.94
C ALA A 390 12.33 4.11 8.94
N VAL A 391 13.37 3.39 9.39
CA VAL A 391 14.40 2.81 8.52
C VAL A 391 13.81 1.76 7.58
N GLU A 392 12.96 0.87 8.10
CA GLU A 392 12.26 -0.15 7.31
C GLU A 392 11.35 0.47 6.25
N ALA A 393 10.62 1.52 6.62
CA ALA A 393 9.75 2.31 5.73
C ALA A 393 10.52 3.18 4.73
N GLY A 394 11.84 3.34 4.88
CA GLY A 394 12.68 4.11 3.97
C GLY A 394 12.56 5.62 4.12
N LEU A 395 12.19 6.12 5.31
CA LEU A 395 12.02 7.55 5.61
C LEU A 395 13.37 8.26 5.84
N VAL A 396 14.16 8.43 4.78
CA VAL A 396 15.53 9.00 4.85
C VAL A 396 15.53 10.41 5.41
N GLY A 397 14.54 11.24 5.05
CA GLY A 397 14.43 12.62 5.51
C GLY A 397 14.23 12.69 7.02
N TYR A 398 13.22 11.97 7.52
CA TYR A 398 12.95 11.87 8.94
C TYR A 398 14.13 11.29 9.74
N VAL A 399 14.70 10.16 9.32
CA VAL A 399 15.82 9.51 10.04
C VAL A 399 17.02 10.45 10.14
N ARG A 400 17.31 11.22 9.09
CA ARG A 400 18.38 12.22 9.13
C ARG A 400 18.12 13.29 10.18
N SER A 401 16.95 13.94 10.12
CA SER A 401 16.60 15.00 11.06
C SER A 401 16.52 14.49 12.50
N HIS A 402 16.06 13.25 12.72
CA HIS A 402 16.03 12.63 14.04
C HIS A 402 17.45 12.39 14.59
N LEU A 403 18.38 11.88 13.77
CA LEU A 403 19.76 11.63 14.19
C LEU A 403 20.56 12.92 14.43
N GLU A 404 20.24 14.01 13.71
CA GLU A 404 20.81 15.33 13.98
C GLU A 404 20.44 15.85 15.38
N ILE A 405 19.24 15.51 15.86
CA ILE A 405 18.74 15.93 17.18
C ILE A 405 19.15 14.92 18.29
N PHE A 406 19.10 13.63 17.98
CA PHE A 406 19.31 12.52 18.92
C PHE A 406 20.39 11.55 18.41
N PRO A 407 21.68 11.96 18.38
CA PRO A 407 22.76 11.12 17.84
C PRO A 407 22.96 9.81 18.64
N ASP A 408 22.65 9.83 19.94
CA ASP A 408 22.81 8.67 20.81
C ASP A 408 21.80 7.54 20.52
N SER A 409 20.71 7.81 19.80
CA SER A 409 19.69 6.81 19.43
C SER A 409 20.26 5.66 18.59
N ILE A 410 21.41 5.87 17.93
CA ILE A 410 22.05 4.87 17.08
C ILE A 410 23.01 3.94 17.85
N THR A 411 23.46 4.33 19.05
CA THR A 411 24.61 3.70 19.73
C THR A 411 24.34 2.31 20.31
N LYS A 412 23.10 2.01 20.71
CA LYS A 412 22.73 0.72 21.33
C LYS A 412 22.23 -0.34 20.35
N SER A 413 21.73 0.09 19.18
CA SER A 413 21.03 -0.78 18.23
C SER A 413 21.41 -0.52 16.76
N GLY A 414 22.48 0.25 16.49
CA GLY A 414 22.89 0.66 15.16
C GLY A 414 23.03 -0.49 14.17
N TRP A 415 23.63 -1.60 14.59
CA TRP A 415 23.77 -2.81 13.76
C TRP A 415 22.43 -3.40 13.31
N GLN A 416 21.38 -3.31 14.14
CA GLN A 416 20.03 -3.76 13.79
C GLN A 416 19.42 -2.85 12.72
N LEU A 417 19.62 -1.54 12.86
CA LEU A 417 19.16 -0.54 11.88
C LEU A 417 19.84 -0.75 10.53
N LEU A 418 21.16 -0.96 10.52
CA LEU A 418 21.90 -1.23 9.29
C LEU A 418 21.50 -2.58 8.67
N ARG A 419 21.27 -3.60 9.51
CA ARG A 419 20.72 -4.88 9.04
C ARG A 419 19.36 -4.69 8.40
N ILE A 420 18.45 -3.93 9.02
CA ILE A 420 17.15 -3.59 8.44
C ILE A 420 17.34 -2.85 7.11
N ALA A 421 18.18 -1.82 7.04
CA ALA A 421 18.40 -1.07 5.80
C ALA A 421 18.95 -1.94 4.64
N LEU A 422 19.81 -2.93 4.93
CA LEU A 422 20.43 -3.82 3.95
C LEU A 422 19.59 -5.06 3.62
N CYS A 423 18.79 -5.53 4.58
CA CYS A 423 17.96 -6.73 4.45
C CYS A 423 16.48 -6.42 4.24
N SER A 424 16.09 -5.13 4.23
CA SER A 424 14.75 -4.67 3.86
C SER A 424 14.55 -4.93 2.38
N ARG A 425 14.30 -6.20 2.06
CA ARG A 425 13.71 -6.64 0.80
C ARG A 425 12.26 -6.20 0.86
N MET A 426 12.00 -4.89 0.75
CA MET A 426 10.74 -4.30 1.20
C MET A 426 9.54 -5.13 0.70
N HIS A 427 8.90 -5.83 1.64
CA HIS A 427 7.47 -5.96 1.59
C HIS A 427 6.96 -4.53 1.48
N SER A 428 6.31 -4.20 0.36
CA SER A 428 5.72 -2.88 0.09
C SER A 428 4.92 -2.44 1.32
N ILE A 429 5.50 -1.53 2.12
CA ILE A 429 4.82 -0.93 3.26
C ILE A 429 3.75 0.01 2.71
N SER A 430 4.08 0.82 1.70
CA SER A 430 3.09 1.58 0.94
C SER A 430 2.49 0.71 -0.19
N PRO A 431 1.20 0.37 -0.13
CA PRO A 431 0.47 -0.24 -1.24
C PRO A 431 0.11 0.78 -2.34
N LEU A 432 0.53 2.04 -2.22
CA LEU A 432 0.15 3.15 -3.11
C LEU A 432 1.16 3.41 -4.24
N SER A 433 2.45 3.08 -4.04
CA SER A 433 3.46 3.25 -5.09
C SER A 433 3.32 2.20 -6.20
N LYS A 434 3.13 2.68 -7.43
CA LYS A 434 3.08 1.87 -8.67
C LYS A 434 4.48 1.42 -9.13
N ASP A 435 5.53 2.16 -8.80
CA ASP A 435 6.93 1.89 -9.16
C ASP A 435 7.61 0.98 -8.13
N GLN A 436 7.06 -0.22 -7.93
CA GLN A 436 7.62 -1.20 -7.02
C GLN A 436 8.89 -1.85 -7.63
N THR A 437 10.06 -1.25 -7.41
CA THR A 437 11.35 -1.95 -7.58
C THR A 437 11.54 -2.92 -6.40
N LYS A 438 10.75 -4.00 -6.38
CA LYS A 438 10.84 -5.06 -5.37
C LYS A 438 12.28 -5.56 -5.28
N GLY A 439 12.92 -5.34 -4.14
CA GLY A 439 14.26 -5.88 -3.83
C GLY A 439 15.45 -4.92 -3.99
N THR A 440 15.24 -3.66 -4.37
CA THR A 440 16.32 -2.65 -4.38
C THR A 440 16.62 -2.13 -2.97
N ILE A 441 17.90 -1.92 -2.67
CA ILE A 441 18.35 -1.38 -1.38
C ILE A 441 18.27 0.15 -1.41
N ASN A 442 17.74 0.77 -0.34
CA ASN A 442 17.81 2.21 -0.17
C ASN A 442 19.24 2.62 0.26
N THR A 443 20.12 2.81 -0.73
CA THR A 443 21.54 3.13 -0.50
C THR A 443 21.74 4.46 0.22
N ARG A 444 20.79 5.40 0.11
CA ARG A 444 20.80 6.67 0.86
C ARG A 444 20.61 6.43 2.36
N MET A 445 19.72 5.51 2.74
CA MET A 445 19.54 5.09 4.14
C MET A 445 20.80 4.39 4.68
N VAL A 446 21.37 3.48 3.89
CA VAL A 446 22.62 2.78 4.26
C VAL A 446 23.76 3.78 4.50
N ALA A 447 23.98 4.70 3.55
CA ALA A 447 24.98 5.75 3.69
C ALA A 447 24.74 6.61 4.94
N LEU A 448 23.50 7.03 5.19
CA LEU A 448 23.15 7.83 6.36
C LEU A 448 23.50 7.13 7.68
N LEU A 449 23.18 5.84 7.82
CA LEU A 449 23.50 5.07 9.03
C LEU A 449 25.02 4.91 9.22
N LEU A 450 25.76 4.64 8.14
CA LEU A 450 27.21 4.51 8.18
C LEU A 450 27.91 5.84 8.51
N GLU A 451 27.42 6.96 7.95
CA GLU A 451 27.89 8.33 8.25
C GLU A 451 27.69 8.71 9.72
N ASN A 452 26.64 8.19 10.36
CA ASN A 452 26.36 8.38 11.77
C ASN A 452 27.02 7.34 12.69
N GLY A 453 28.03 6.60 12.19
CA GLY A 453 28.93 5.79 13.01
C GLY A 453 28.47 4.34 13.26
N VAL A 454 27.47 3.84 12.54
CA VAL A 454 27.12 2.41 12.61
C VAL A 454 28.20 1.56 11.97
N SER A 455 28.70 0.56 12.69
CA SER A 455 29.72 -0.34 12.16
C SER A 455 29.09 -1.53 11.42
N PRO A 456 29.54 -1.83 10.19
CA PRO A 456 29.10 -3.03 9.46
C PRO A 456 29.64 -4.34 10.06
N TYR A 457 30.55 -4.26 11.04
CA TYR A 457 31.17 -5.39 11.74
C TYR A 457 30.56 -5.68 13.11
N ASP A 458 29.60 -4.88 13.54
CA ASP A 458 28.84 -5.19 14.74
C ASP A 458 28.13 -6.53 14.57
N ARG A 459 28.12 -7.32 15.65
CA ARG A 459 27.69 -8.72 15.61
C ARG A 459 26.27 -8.86 16.13
N GLU A 460 25.52 -9.73 15.46
CA GLU A 460 24.29 -10.27 16.03
C GLU A 460 24.63 -11.15 17.24
N HIS A 461 23.93 -10.92 18.37
CA HIS A 461 24.20 -11.62 19.63
C HIS A 461 23.96 -13.13 19.56
N VAL A 462 23.11 -13.61 18.64
CA VAL A 462 22.68 -15.01 18.56
C VAL A 462 23.58 -15.84 17.63
N HIS A 463 23.95 -15.32 16.46
CA HIS A 463 24.69 -16.06 15.44
C HIS A 463 26.16 -15.65 15.31
N HIS A 464 26.61 -14.66 16.08
CA HIS A 464 27.95 -14.06 16.01
C HIS A 464 28.39 -13.61 14.59
N SER A 465 27.44 -13.49 13.66
CA SER A 465 27.67 -13.05 12.29
C SER A 465 27.59 -11.53 12.22
N THR A 466 28.43 -10.93 11.38
CA THR A 466 28.42 -9.49 11.14
C THR A 466 27.31 -9.11 10.17
N VAL A 467 26.82 -7.88 10.26
CA VAL A 467 25.84 -7.33 9.31
C VAL A 467 26.34 -7.46 7.86
N TRP A 468 27.63 -7.20 7.63
CA TRP A 468 28.31 -7.43 6.36
C TRP A 468 28.17 -8.87 5.83
N ARG A 469 28.39 -9.88 6.69
CA ARG A 469 28.31 -11.29 6.28
C ARG A 469 26.87 -11.72 6.01
N LEU A 470 25.91 -11.27 6.82
CA LEU A 470 24.50 -11.55 6.62
C LEU A 470 24.01 -10.96 5.29
N PHE A 471 24.42 -9.73 4.98
CA PHE A 471 24.14 -9.08 3.70
C PHE A 471 24.74 -9.85 2.51
N LEU A 472 26.03 -10.16 2.54
CA LEU A 472 26.65 -10.94 1.46
C LEU A 472 26.03 -12.32 1.31
N ASN A 473 25.54 -12.94 2.37
CA ASN A 473 24.86 -14.22 2.29
C ASN A 473 23.44 -14.13 1.71
N SER A 474 22.75 -13.01 1.93
CA SER A 474 21.43 -12.77 1.34
C SER A 474 21.52 -12.40 -0.14
N CYS A 475 22.65 -11.83 -0.58
CA CYS A 475 23.00 -11.67 -1.98
C CYS A 475 23.53 -12.98 -2.57
N GLY A 476 22.77 -13.61 -3.47
CA GLY A 476 23.16 -14.86 -4.14
C GLY A 476 22.34 -16.09 -3.76
N ALA A 477 21.55 -16.03 -2.68
CA ALA A 477 20.50 -17.04 -2.41
C ALA A 477 19.29 -16.93 -3.36
N THR A 478 19.28 -15.92 -4.24
CA THR A 478 18.08 -15.43 -4.90
C THR A 478 18.13 -15.62 -6.42
N ASP A 479 17.27 -16.48 -6.96
CA ASP A 479 16.91 -16.54 -8.40
C ASP A 479 16.06 -15.32 -8.84
N ILE A 480 16.46 -14.11 -8.42
CA ILE A 480 15.75 -12.89 -8.82
C ILE A 480 16.11 -12.58 -10.27
N VAL A 481 15.11 -12.63 -11.14
CA VAL A 481 15.20 -12.10 -12.50
C VAL A 481 15.29 -10.58 -12.36
N ASP A 482 16.48 -10.04 -12.63
CA ASP A 482 16.78 -8.60 -12.63
C ASP A 482 16.97 -8.12 -14.08
N PRO A 483 15.89 -7.96 -14.85
CA PRO A 483 16.00 -7.62 -16.26
C PRO A 483 16.42 -6.15 -16.47
N SER A 484 16.26 -5.29 -15.46
CA SER A 484 16.71 -3.88 -15.50
C SER A 484 18.13 -3.69 -14.98
N GLY A 485 18.64 -4.60 -14.13
CA GLY A 485 19.96 -4.49 -13.49
C GLY A 485 19.95 -3.62 -12.22
N ASP A 486 18.79 -3.13 -11.79
CA ASP A 486 18.66 -2.17 -10.68
C ASP A 486 18.92 -2.82 -9.32
N ILE A 487 18.62 -4.10 -9.18
CA ILE A 487 18.84 -4.83 -7.93
C ILE A 487 20.33 -5.07 -7.74
N ARG A 488 21.00 -5.58 -8.76
CA ARG A 488 22.47 -5.75 -8.72
C ARG A 488 23.20 -4.43 -8.57
N SER A 489 22.72 -3.35 -9.20
CA SER A 489 23.35 -2.04 -9.07
C SER A 489 23.23 -1.47 -7.65
N THR A 490 22.08 -1.61 -7.00
CA THR A 490 21.90 -1.19 -5.60
C THR A 490 22.68 -2.06 -4.62
N TRP A 491 22.81 -3.37 -4.88
CA TRP A 491 23.71 -4.24 -4.11
C TRP A 491 25.17 -3.84 -4.25
N LEU A 492 25.60 -3.50 -5.47
CA LEU A 492 26.98 -3.03 -5.72
C LEU A 492 27.25 -1.74 -4.95
N GLN A 493 26.34 -0.76 -5.02
CA GLN A 493 26.45 0.49 -4.28
C GLN A 493 26.49 0.27 -2.76
N ALA A 494 25.61 -0.58 -2.22
CA ALA A 494 25.63 -0.94 -0.81
C ALA A 494 26.94 -1.62 -0.41
N THR A 495 27.46 -2.52 -1.27
CA THR A 495 28.75 -3.19 -1.07
C THR A 495 29.90 -2.17 -1.04
N GLN A 496 29.91 -1.20 -1.96
CA GLN A 496 30.89 -0.12 -1.99
C GLN A 496 30.85 0.71 -0.71
N LEU A 497 29.67 1.12 -0.26
CA LEU A 497 29.50 1.88 0.99
C LEU A 497 30.03 1.09 2.20
N LEU A 498 29.67 -0.17 2.33
CA LEU A 498 30.12 -1.00 3.45
C LEU A 498 31.64 -1.24 3.43
N VAL A 499 32.26 -1.31 2.25
CA VAL A 499 33.72 -1.35 2.10
C VAL A 499 34.34 -0.02 2.55
N GLU A 500 33.82 1.10 2.07
CA GLU A 500 34.35 2.43 2.36
C GLU A 500 34.33 2.74 3.87
N TYR A 501 33.21 2.47 4.53
CA TYR A 501 33.03 2.76 5.96
C TYR A 501 33.54 1.63 6.86
N GLY A 502 33.57 0.39 6.36
CA GLY A 502 33.97 -0.77 7.12
C GLY A 502 35.48 -0.90 7.34
N VAL A 503 36.31 -0.43 6.41
CA VAL A 503 37.77 -0.59 6.53
C VAL A 503 38.38 0.37 7.57
N GLY A 504 37.62 1.35 8.09
CA GLY A 504 38.09 2.42 8.98
C GLY A 504 37.80 2.30 10.49
N GLY A 505 37.06 1.28 10.96
CA GLY A 505 36.63 1.18 12.35
C GLY A 505 37.50 0.26 13.24
N ALA A 506 38.46 0.83 13.98
CA ALA A 506 39.26 0.27 15.09
C ALA A 506 40.03 -1.07 14.82
N PRO A 507 41.26 -1.22 15.37
CA PRO A 507 42.14 -2.31 14.99
C PRO A 507 41.51 -3.64 15.40
N TRP A 508 41.46 -4.59 14.46
CA TRP A 508 41.30 -6.02 14.69
C TRP A 508 41.70 -6.39 16.11
N GLY A 509 40.70 -6.48 16.99
CA GLY A 509 40.91 -6.85 18.38
C GLY A 509 41.67 -8.16 18.37
N THR A 510 42.91 -8.12 18.86
CA THR A 510 43.86 -9.21 19.00
C THR A 510 43.17 -10.53 19.33
N GLY A 511 42.88 -11.31 18.31
CA GLY A 511 42.09 -12.53 18.40
C GLY A 511 42.09 -13.15 17.03
N ARG A 512 42.93 -14.16 16.85
CA ARG A 512 43.02 -14.95 15.62
C ARG A 512 41.61 -15.33 15.14
N GLN A 513 41.39 -15.12 13.84
CA GLN A 513 40.54 -15.88 12.90
C GLN A 513 39.56 -14.98 12.15
N TYR A 514 39.92 -14.63 10.91
CA TYR A 514 39.26 -15.09 9.68
C TYR A 514 39.84 -14.30 8.50
N THR A 515 40.77 -14.91 7.77
CA THR A 515 41.01 -14.60 6.35
C THR A 515 39.83 -15.21 5.57
N PRO A 516 39.09 -14.49 4.71
CA PRO A 516 38.04 -15.09 3.90
C PRO A 516 38.58 -15.40 2.50
N PRO A 517 39.08 -16.62 2.23
CA PRO A 517 39.27 -17.11 0.86
C PRO A 517 37.95 -17.20 0.06
N GLU A 518 36.80 -16.92 0.67
CA GLU A 518 35.45 -16.98 0.06
C GLU A 518 34.95 -15.62 -0.49
N LEU A 519 35.50 -14.48 -0.06
CA LEU A 519 34.98 -13.15 -0.42
C LEU A 519 35.15 -12.81 -1.92
N PRO A 520 36.34 -13.01 -2.54
CA PRO A 520 36.51 -12.78 -3.98
C PRO A 520 35.59 -13.68 -4.82
N GLY A 521 35.38 -14.93 -4.39
CA GLY A 521 34.49 -15.87 -5.07
C GLY A 521 33.04 -15.38 -5.05
N LYS A 522 32.55 -14.92 -3.89
CA LYS A 522 31.19 -14.43 -3.73
C LYS A 522 30.93 -13.09 -4.43
N LEU A 523 31.90 -12.16 -4.38
CA LEU A 523 31.83 -10.91 -5.14
C LEU A 523 31.83 -11.18 -6.65
N ASN A 524 32.63 -12.14 -7.11
CA ASN A 524 32.69 -12.53 -8.52
C ASN A 524 31.39 -13.19 -8.99
N GLU A 525 30.75 -13.99 -8.14
CA GLU A 525 29.41 -14.54 -8.37
C GLU A 525 28.35 -13.43 -8.46
N MET A 526 28.42 -12.42 -7.61
CA MET A 526 27.43 -11.34 -7.53
C MET A 526 27.56 -10.29 -8.64
N PHE A 527 28.79 -9.87 -8.97
CA PHE A 527 29.06 -8.70 -9.81
C PHE A 527 29.93 -8.99 -11.04
N GLY A 528 30.46 -10.21 -11.17
CA GLY A 528 31.43 -10.57 -12.20
C GLY A 528 32.85 -10.11 -11.87
N THR A 529 33.79 -10.51 -12.73
CA THR A 529 35.22 -10.46 -12.44
C THR A 529 35.75 -9.03 -12.42
N GLU A 530 35.31 -8.20 -13.37
CA GLU A 530 35.79 -6.82 -13.50
C GLU A 530 35.43 -5.95 -12.29
N GLU A 531 34.16 -5.98 -11.85
CA GLU A 531 33.75 -5.22 -10.66
C GLU A 531 34.33 -5.77 -9.37
N THR A 532 34.53 -7.09 -9.29
CA THR A 532 35.23 -7.70 -8.16
C THR A 532 36.66 -7.21 -8.04
N GLU A 533 37.40 -7.17 -9.15
CA GLU A 533 38.77 -6.63 -9.17
C GLU A 533 38.80 -5.15 -8.75
N ARG A 534 37.85 -4.34 -9.24
CA ARG A 534 37.73 -2.92 -8.83
C ARG A 534 37.47 -2.77 -7.33
N LEU A 535 36.55 -3.56 -6.78
CA LEU A 535 36.25 -3.56 -5.34
C LEU A 535 37.47 -3.99 -4.52
N LEU A 536 38.18 -5.04 -4.92
CA LEU A 536 39.38 -5.53 -4.24
C LEU A 536 40.52 -4.52 -4.30
N GLN A 537 40.78 -3.92 -5.47
CA GLN A 537 41.75 -2.84 -5.60
C GLN A 537 41.43 -1.66 -4.69
N ARG A 538 40.15 -1.29 -4.59
CA ARG A 538 39.70 -0.20 -3.70
C ARG A 538 39.88 -0.56 -2.23
N ILE A 539 39.58 -1.80 -1.83
CA ILE A 539 39.88 -2.31 -0.49
C ILE A 539 41.37 -2.19 -0.18
N ASP A 540 42.24 -2.58 -1.11
CA ASP A 540 43.69 -2.55 -0.93
C ASP A 540 44.25 -1.12 -0.88
N VAL A 541 43.70 -0.19 -1.67
CA VAL A 541 44.02 1.25 -1.58
C VAL A 541 43.64 1.80 -0.21
N ILE A 542 42.43 1.52 0.27
CA ILE A 542 41.96 2.01 1.59
C ILE A 542 42.80 1.39 2.72
N ARG A 543 43.17 0.10 2.62
CA ARG A 543 44.09 -0.57 3.56
C ARG A 543 45.50 0.01 3.53
N GLY A 544 46.02 0.32 2.35
CA GLY A 544 47.35 0.89 2.15
C GLY A 544 47.47 2.35 2.60
N GLN A 545 46.35 3.06 2.74
CA GLN A 545 46.34 4.47 3.16
C GLN A 545 46.51 4.68 4.67
N GLY A 546 46.32 3.67 5.54
CA GLY A 546 46.73 3.71 6.95
C GLY A 546 46.27 4.92 7.81
N SER A 547 45.44 5.83 7.31
CA SER A 547 45.17 7.13 7.94
C SER A 547 43.74 7.59 7.75
N TRP A 548 42.77 6.84 8.29
CA TRP A 548 41.41 7.34 8.48
C TRP A 548 41.21 8.02 9.85
N GLY A 549 42.08 7.70 10.82
CA GLY A 549 42.05 8.30 12.16
C GLY A 549 42.24 9.82 12.19
N ASN A 550 42.82 10.44 11.15
CA ASN A 550 42.96 11.90 11.07
C ASN A 550 41.79 12.59 10.33
N TRP A 551 41.21 11.94 9.30
CA TRP A 551 40.13 12.56 8.51
C TRP A 551 38.77 12.52 9.22
N VAL A 552 38.44 11.38 9.85
CA VAL A 552 37.25 11.29 10.72
C VAL A 552 37.41 12.20 11.92
N TRP A 553 38.60 12.30 12.50
CA TRP A 553 38.84 13.16 13.66
C TRP A 553 38.78 14.65 13.33
N GLU A 554 39.14 15.07 12.11
CA GLU A 554 38.89 16.43 11.61
C GLU A 554 37.41 16.70 11.30
N LYS A 555 36.68 15.74 10.70
CA LYS A 555 35.23 15.88 10.47
C LYS A 555 34.43 15.90 11.78
N TRP A 556 34.81 15.08 12.76
CA TRP A 556 34.24 15.07 14.11
C TRP A 556 34.55 16.37 14.87
N LYS A 557 35.72 16.99 14.63
CA LYS A 557 36.03 18.35 15.12
C LYS A 557 35.15 19.42 14.46
N GLN A 558 34.84 19.32 13.17
CA GLN A 558 33.97 20.30 12.50
C GLN A 558 32.52 20.22 12.97
N VAL A 559 31.99 19.01 13.21
CA VAL A 559 30.63 18.82 13.76
C VAL A 559 30.57 19.14 15.27
N GLY A 560 31.61 18.81 16.03
CA GLY A 560 31.73 19.17 17.45
C GLY A 560 31.98 20.66 17.72
N ASN A 561 32.67 21.37 16.82
CA ASN A 561 32.92 22.81 16.99
C ASN A 561 31.69 23.68 16.68
N GLN A 562 30.66 23.17 15.99
CA GLN A 562 29.37 23.88 15.87
C GLN A 562 28.55 23.84 17.17
N LEU A 563 28.91 22.98 18.12
CA LEU A 563 28.28 22.87 19.45
C LEU A 563 28.96 23.72 20.54
N TYR A 564 30.12 24.32 20.26
CA TYR A 564 30.86 25.15 21.23
C TYR A 564 30.74 26.67 21.02
N ASP A 565 30.16 27.12 19.90
CA ASP A 565 29.95 28.57 19.63
C ASP A 565 28.54 29.07 20.04
N TYR A 566 27.77 28.29 20.79
CA TYR A 566 26.44 28.66 21.33
C TYR A 566 26.23 28.25 22.81
N LEU A 567 27.30 28.25 23.60
CA LEU A 567 27.30 28.38 25.07
C LEU A 567 28.25 29.52 25.45
#